data_AF-A0A1G4XNC5-F1
#
_entry.id   AF-A0A1G4XNC5-F1
#
_cell.length_a   1.000
_cell.length_b   1.000
_cell.length_c   1.000
_cell.angle_alpha   90.00
_cell.angle_beta   90.00
_cell.angle_gamma   90.00
#
_symmetry.space_group_name_H-M   'P 1'
#
loop_
_entity.id
_entity.type
_entity.pdbx_description
1 polymer ?
#
loop_
_entity_poly.entity_id
_entity_poly.type
_entity_poly.pdbx_seq_one_letter_code
_entity_poly.pdbx_strand_id
1 'polypeptide(L)'
;MMNFILRVILLLLGLVFAASLAVAVMLLAAVWGVRYAWGRLTGKPVTPWVASMGGRFNPRSGFDRFRNAASPAEPTAADVVSARARGESVRSPERIRGSASDVTDVSPKSVSRG
;
A
#
# COMPACT_ATOMS: atom_id res chain seq x y z
N MET A 1 -26.68 -2.86 56.32
CA MET A 1 -25.35 -3.49 56.27
C MET A 1 -25.03 -4.13 54.91
N MET A 2 -25.90 -5.02 54.38
CA MET A 2 -25.64 -5.74 53.12
C MET A 2 -25.32 -4.85 51.90
N ASN A 3 -26.09 -3.76 51.70
CA ASN A 3 -25.82 -2.82 50.60
C ASN A 3 -24.46 -2.11 50.72
N PHE A 4 -23.98 -1.87 51.94
CA PHE A 4 -22.67 -1.27 52.13
C PHE A 4 -21.56 -2.26 51.76
N ILE A 5 -21.67 -3.50 52.22
CA ILE A 5 -20.75 -4.59 51.88
C ILE A 5 -20.70 -4.81 50.37
N LEU A 6 -21.86 -4.89 49.71
CA LEU A 6 -21.94 -5.04 48.25
C LEU A 6 -21.27 -3.88 47.51
N ARG A 7 -21.46 -2.62 47.95
CA ARG A 7 -20.79 -1.46 47.35
C ARG A 7 -19.27 -1.56 47.48
N VAL A 8 -18.77 -1.94 48.65
CA VAL A 8 -17.32 -2.10 48.88
C VAL A 8 -16.76 -3.22 48.02
N ILE A 9 -17.45 -4.36 47.92
CA ILE A 9 -17.02 -5.48 47.06
C ILE A 9 -16.98 -5.06 45.60
N LEU A 10 -18.03 -4.38 45.11
CA LEU A 10 -18.08 -3.90 43.73
C LEU A 10 -16.97 -2.86 43.44
N LEU A 11 -16.67 -1.99 44.40
CA LEU A 11 -15.56 -1.05 44.30
C LEU A 11 -14.23 -1.79 44.19
N LEU A 12 -13.97 -2.76 45.08
CA LEU A 12 -12.74 -3.55 45.06
C LEU A 12 -12.61 -4.35 43.76
N LEU A 13 -13.70 -4.95 43.28
CA LEU A 13 -13.70 -5.69 42.01
C LEU A 13 -13.39 -4.76 40.84
N GLY A 14 -14.01 -3.58 40.78
CA GLY A 14 -13.73 -2.55 39.79
C GLY A 14 -12.29 -2.06 39.86
N LEU A 15 -11.75 -1.89 41.07
CA LEU A 15 -10.37 -1.46 41.29
C LEU A 15 -9.36 -2.52 40.80
N VAL A 16 -9.59 -3.80 41.12
CA VAL A 16 -8.77 -4.91 40.64
C VAL A 16 -8.84 -5.00 39.12
N PHE A 17 -10.02 -4.86 38.53
CA PHE A 17 -10.20 -4.84 37.09
C PHE A 17 -9.44 -3.68 36.43
N ALA A 18 -9.56 -2.46 36.97
CA ALA A 18 -8.87 -1.29 36.47
C ALA A 18 -7.34 -1.43 36.58
N ALA A 19 -6.85 -1.94 37.71
CA ALA A 19 -5.43 -2.20 37.92
C ALA A 19 -4.90 -3.25 36.91
N SER A 20 -5.64 -4.33 36.68
CA SER A 20 -5.32 -5.35 35.68
C SER A 20 -5.22 -4.74 34.27
N LEU A 21 -6.19 -3.91 33.89
CA LEU A 21 -6.20 -3.24 32.59
C LEU A 21 -5.02 -2.26 32.44
N ALA A 22 -4.71 -1.51 33.51
CA ALA A 22 -3.55 -0.61 33.53
C ALA A 22 -2.24 -1.38 33.32
N VAL A 23 -2.07 -2.52 33.99
CA VAL A 23 -0.92 -3.41 33.78
C VAL A 23 -0.87 -3.93 32.34
N ALA A 24 -2.00 -4.37 31.78
CA ALA A 24 -2.06 -4.84 30.40
C ALA A 24 -1.63 -3.75 29.39
N VAL A 25 -2.11 -2.51 29.58
CA VAL A 25 -1.70 -1.36 28.74
C VAL A 25 -0.22 -1.05 28.93
N MET A 26 0.29 -1.11 30.16
CA MET A 26 1.70 -0.83 30.45
C MET A 26 2.63 -1.88 29.81
N LEU A 27 2.25 -3.15 29.85
CA LEU A 27 2.95 -4.23 29.14
C LEU A 27 2.90 -4.02 27.63
N LEU A 28 1.74 -3.66 27.07
CA LEU A 28 1.60 -3.38 25.65
C LEU A 28 2.51 -2.20 25.25
N ALA A 29 2.49 -1.11 26.01
CA ALA A 29 3.35 0.05 25.79
C ALA A 29 4.84 -0.32 25.88
N ALA A 30 5.23 -1.16 26.84
CA ALA A 30 6.61 -1.65 26.96
C ALA A 30 7.03 -2.46 25.73
N VAL A 31 6.21 -3.41 25.28
CA VAL A 31 6.46 -4.21 24.07
C VAL A 31 6.62 -3.30 22.86
N TRP A 32 5.74 -2.32 22.69
CA TRP A 32 5.82 -1.35 21.59
C TRP A 32 7.04 -0.43 21.70
N GLY A 33 7.37 0.03 22.90
CA GLY A 33 8.53 0.86 23.18
C GLY A 33 9.84 0.14 22.85
N VAL A 34 9.99 -1.11 23.29
CA VAL A 34 11.11 -1.98 22.94
C VAL A 34 11.17 -2.18 21.43
N ARG A 35 10.03 -2.44 20.80
CA ARG A 35 9.96 -2.67 19.35
C ARG A 35 10.39 -1.43 18.54
N TYR A 36 10.00 -0.24 18.98
CA TYR A 36 10.39 1.02 18.36
C TYR A 36 11.87 1.33 18.61
N ALA A 37 12.33 1.15 19.85
CA ALA A 37 13.73 1.32 20.23
C ALA A 37 14.64 0.36 19.46
N TRP A 38 14.18 -0.86 19.16
CA TRP A 38 14.90 -1.82 18.33
C TRP A 38 15.20 -1.27 16.93
N GLY A 39 14.23 -0.63 16.28
CA GLY A 39 14.44 0.01 14.98
C GLY A 39 15.50 1.11 15.05
N ARG A 40 15.51 1.88 16.15
CA ARG A 40 16.51 2.93 16.39
C ARG A 40 17.90 2.37 16.71
N LEU A 41 17.99 1.29 17.48
CA LEU A 41 19.25 0.67 17.92
C LEU A 41 19.92 -0.16 16.82
N THR A 42 19.14 -0.89 16.03
CA THR A 42 19.69 -1.81 15.02
C THR A 42 19.75 -1.21 13.62
N GLY A 43 19.11 -0.05 13.37
CA GLY A 43 19.00 0.55 12.04
C GLY A 43 18.23 -0.31 11.02
N LYS A 44 17.73 -1.47 11.43
CA LYS A 44 16.97 -2.39 10.61
C LYS A 44 15.48 -2.05 10.73
N PRO A 45 14.75 -1.95 9.61
CA PRO A 45 13.33 -1.65 9.65
C PRO A 45 12.58 -2.71 10.46
N VAL A 46 11.68 -2.22 11.31
CA VAL A 46 10.76 -3.02 12.11
C VAL A 46 9.86 -3.82 11.16
N THR A 47 10.16 -5.11 10.95
CA THR A 47 9.28 -6.05 10.25
C THR A 47 7.82 -5.96 10.76
N PRO A 48 6.86 -5.62 9.88
CA PRO A 48 5.45 -5.56 10.23
C PRO A 48 4.92 -6.96 10.58
N TRP A 49 4.11 -7.10 11.64
CA TRP A 49 3.48 -8.38 11.99
C TRP A 49 2.55 -8.93 10.90
N VAL A 50 2.02 -8.05 10.05
CA VAL A 50 1.25 -8.42 8.84
C VAL A 50 2.10 -9.20 7.82
N ALA A 51 3.42 -9.01 7.81
CA ALA A 51 4.30 -9.83 6.97
C ALA A 51 4.50 -11.24 7.55
N SER A 52 4.48 -11.40 8.88
CA SER A 52 4.70 -12.68 9.56
C SER A 52 3.45 -13.56 9.67
N MET A 53 2.23 -12.98 9.69
CA MET A 53 0.97 -13.74 9.85
C MET A 53 0.39 -14.30 8.53
N GLY A 54 1.14 -14.23 7.43
CA GLY A 54 0.70 -14.66 6.10
C GLY A 54 0.65 -13.47 5.14
N GLY A 55 1.83 -13.02 4.72
CA GLY A 55 2.05 -11.81 3.89
C GLY A 55 1.51 -11.89 2.47
N ARG A 56 0.20 -12.02 2.29
CA ARG A 56 -0.46 -12.04 0.97
C ARG A 56 -0.80 -10.64 0.48
N PHE A 57 -0.86 -9.66 1.38
CA PHE A 57 -1.21 -8.28 1.06
C PHE A 57 -0.02 -7.36 1.28
N ASN A 58 0.76 -7.14 0.23
CA ASN A 58 1.68 -6.02 0.17
C ASN A 58 0.91 -4.82 -0.43
N PRO A 59 0.41 -3.87 0.38
CA PRO A 59 -0.37 -2.73 -0.13
C PRO A 59 0.43 -1.84 -1.11
N ARG A 60 1.77 -1.94 -1.13
CA ARG A 60 2.62 -1.20 -2.08
C ARG A 60 2.68 -1.85 -3.47
N SER A 61 2.39 -3.15 -3.59
CA SER A 61 2.47 -3.85 -4.88
C SER A 61 1.48 -3.32 -5.92
N GLY A 62 0.31 -2.83 -5.48
CA GLY A 62 -0.65 -2.18 -6.36
C GLY A 62 -0.11 -0.88 -6.98
N PHE A 63 0.58 -0.07 -6.18
CA PHE A 63 1.18 1.20 -6.62
C PHE A 63 2.43 0.97 -7.49
N ASP A 64 3.24 -0.04 -7.17
CA ASP A 64 4.42 -0.41 -7.96
C ASP A 64 4.02 -0.81 -9.39
N ARG A 65 2.88 -1.48 -9.60
CA ARG A 65 2.38 -1.78 -10.94
C ARG A 65 2.07 -0.54 -11.77
N PHE A 66 1.43 0.48 -11.19
CA PHE A 66 1.15 1.72 -11.91
C PHE A 66 2.42 2.53 -12.19
N ARG A 67 3.36 2.56 -11.24
CA ARG A 67 4.66 3.22 -11.42
C ARG A 67 5.51 2.54 -12.49
N ASN A 68 5.52 1.21 -12.53
CA ASN A 68 6.26 0.45 -13.53
C ASN A 68 5.57 0.52 -14.90
N ALA A 69 4.24 0.58 -14.96
CA ALA A 69 3.50 0.82 -16.19
C ALA A 69 3.70 2.25 -16.77
N ALA A 70 4.10 3.21 -15.92
CA ALA A 70 4.50 4.55 -16.35
C ALA A 70 5.96 4.62 -16.84
N SER A 71 6.76 3.56 -16.65
CA SER A 71 8.07 3.46 -17.31
C SER A 71 7.86 2.94 -18.73
N PRO A 72 8.46 3.58 -19.76
CA PRO A 72 8.38 3.08 -21.12
C PRO A 72 8.86 1.64 -21.17
N ALA A 73 8.01 0.72 -21.64
CA ALA A 73 8.38 -0.68 -21.81
C ALA A 73 9.59 -0.77 -22.74
N GLU A 74 10.61 -1.51 -22.31
CA GLU A 74 11.78 -1.77 -23.15
C GLU A 74 11.36 -2.58 -24.38
N PRO A 75 11.80 -2.22 -25.60
CA PRO A 75 11.36 -2.90 -26.82
C PRO A 75 11.65 -4.39 -26.75
N THR A 76 10.66 -5.22 -27.03
CA THR A 76 10.87 -6.66 -27.03
C THR A 76 11.72 -7.08 -28.23
N ALA A 77 12.38 -8.24 -28.16
CA ALA A 77 13.18 -8.75 -29.28
C ALA A 77 12.35 -8.91 -30.57
N ALA A 78 11.04 -9.18 -30.44
CA ALA A 78 10.13 -9.21 -31.58
C ALA A 78 9.94 -7.82 -32.21
N ASP A 79 9.79 -6.77 -31.39
CA ASP A 79 9.67 -5.39 -31.87
C ASP A 79 10.94 -4.93 -32.58
N VAL A 80 12.11 -5.34 -32.09
CA VAL A 80 13.42 -5.09 -32.71
C VAL A 80 13.52 -5.74 -34.08
N VAL A 81 13.10 -7.00 -34.19
CA VAL A 81 13.12 -7.75 -35.47
C VAL A 81 12.13 -7.15 -36.47
N SER A 82 10.92 -6.79 -36.03
CA SER A 82 9.90 -6.16 -36.88
C SER A 82 10.27 -4.74 -37.32
N ALA A 83 10.95 -3.96 -36.48
CA ALA A 83 11.49 -2.65 -36.86
C ALA A 83 12.62 -2.80 -37.90
N ARG A 84 13.51 -3.78 -37.70
CA ARG A 84 14.61 -4.07 -38.64
C ARG A 84 14.10 -4.54 -39.99
N ALA A 85 13.06 -5.39 -40.01
CA ALA A 85 12.43 -5.86 -41.25
C ALA A 85 11.76 -4.72 -42.05
N ARG A 86 11.33 -3.65 -41.37
CA ARG A 86 10.76 -2.44 -41.99
C ARG A 86 11.80 -1.36 -42.31
N GLY A 87 13.08 -1.58 -41.97
CA GLY A 87 14.16 -0.62 -42.19
C GLY A 87 14.19 0.55 -41.20
N GLU A 88 13.45 0.49 -40.09
CA GLU A 88 13.39 1.54 -39.06
C GLU A 88 14.41 1.29 -37.94
N SER A 89 15.02 2.35 -37.39
CA SER A 89 15.96 2.26 -36.27
C SER A 89 15.23 2.19 -34.92
N VAL A 90 15.59 1.21 -34.08
CA VAL A 90 14.97 0.95 -32.74
C VAL A 90 15.41 1.97 -31.66
N ARG A 91 15.60 3.24 -32.03
CA ARG A 91 16.05 4.26 -31.07
C ARG A 91 14.86 5.00 -30.49
N SER A 92 14.19 4.35 -29.54
CA SER A 92 12.98 4.83 -28.87
C SER A 92 11.83 5.11 -29.84
N PRO A 93 10.57 4.99 -29.42
CA PRO A 93 9.49 5.49 -30.24
C PRO A 93 9.58 7.02 -30.19
N GLU A 94 10.23 7.64 -31.18
CA GLU A 94 9.78 8.97 -31.56
C GLU A 94 8.29 8.82 -31.83
N ARG A 95 7.49 9.51 -31.01
CA ARG A 95 6.05 9.57 -31.16
C ARG A 95 5.76 9.79 -32.64
N ILE A 96 5.22 8.77 -33.29
CA ILE A 96 4.53 8.94 -34.55
C ILE A 96 3.43 9.95 -34.22
N ARG A 97 3.70 11.22 -34.54
CA ARG A 97 2.73 12.31 -34.57
C ARG A 97 1.88 12.10 -35.83
N GLY A 98 1.30 10.91 -35.92
CA GLY A 98 0.34 10.45 -36.90
C GLY A 98 -0.89 10.10 -36.09
N SER A 99 -1.85 11.00 -36.19
CA SER A 99 -3.09 11.09 -35.44
C SER A 99 -3.67 9.76 -34.94
N ALA A 100 -3.83 9.63 -33.62
CA ALA A 100 -4.71 8.64 -32.98
C ALA A 100 -6.21 8.91 -33.26
N SER A 101 -6.54 9.71 -34.28
CA SER A 101 -7.90 9.98 -34.74
C SER A 101 -8.37 9.00 -35.82
N ASP A 102 -7.48 8.18 -36.38
CA ASP A 102 -7.80 7.32 -37.54
C ASP A 102 -8.36 5.94 -37.18
N VAL A 103 -8.60 5.66 -35.89
CA VAL A 103 -9.23 4.41 -35.43
C VAL A 103 -10.40 4.72 -34.49
N THR A 104 -11.26 5.64 -34.90
CA THR A 104 -12.56 5.82 -34.24
C THR A 104 -13.63 5.81 -35.32
N ASP A 105 -14.38 4.71 -35.43
CA ASP A 105 -15.55 4.57 -36.34
C ASP A 105 -16.71 5.52 -35.99
N VAL A 106 -16.51 6.43 -35.03
CA VAL A 106 -17.52 7.33 -34.51
C VAL A 106 -16.97 8.75 -34.52
N SER A 107 -17.53 9.56 -35.42
CA SER A 107 -17.31 11.00 -35.42
C SER A 107 -18.28 11.67 -34.44
N PRO A 108 -17.80 12.46 -33.46
CA PRO A 108 -18.68 13.15 -32.53
C PRO A 108 -19.51 14.21 -33.28
N LYS A 109 -20.84 14.15 -33.14
CA LYS A 109 -21.77 15.13 -33.70
C LYS A 109 -21.47 16.52 -33.15
N SER A 110 -21.06 17.45 -34.01
CA SER A 110 -20.79 18.83 -33.59
C SER A 110 -22.08 19.48 -33.07
N VAL A 111 -22.08 19.85 -31.80
CA VAL A 111 -23.19 20.59 -31.20
C VAL A 111 -23.02 22.06 -31.59
N SER A 112 -23.85 22.54 -32.51
CA SER A 112 -23.94 23.97 -32.83
C SER A 112 -24.45 24.71 -31.60
N ARG A 113 -23.61 25.55 -30.98
CA ARG A 113 -24.09 26.57 -30.05
C ARG A 113 -24.63 27.72 -30.89
N GLY A 114 -25.95 27.74 -31.06
CA GLY A 114 -26.70 28.96 -31.33
C GLY A 114 -26.97 29.69 -30.02
#